data_AF-A0A6G3Y0B2-F1
#
_entry.id   AF-A0A6G3Y0B2-F1
#
_cell.length_a   1.000
_cell.length_b   1.000
_cell.length_c   1.000
_cell.angle_alpha   90.00
_cell.angle_beta   90.00
_cell.angle_gamma   90.00
#
_symmetry.space_group_name_H-M   'P 1'
#
loop_
_entity.id
_entity.type
_entity.pdbx_description
1 polymer ?
#
loop_
_entity_poly.entity_id
_entity_poly.type
_entity_poly.pdbx_seq_one_letter_code
_entity_poly.pdbx_strand_id
1 'polypeptide(L)' 'FAGAGVHILEGYGLTETSAASFVNPGEAYRTGTVGKPLPGTEVRIADDGEILLRGPGVMQGYHKLPDKTEEVLESDG' A
#
# COMPACT_ATOMS: atom_id res chain seq x y z
N PHE A 1 -17.33 2.73 -17.99
CA PHE A 1 -17.55 2.42 -16.56
C PHE A 1 -18.26 3.56 -15.84
N ALA A 2 -17.67 4.76 -15.72
CA ALA A 2 -18.37 5.91 -15.13
C ALA A 2 -19.69 6.27 -15.83
N GLY A 3 -19.72 6.28 -17.18
CA GLY A 3 -20.96 6.51 -17.94
C GLY A 3 -22.03 5.42 -17.83
N ALA A 4 -21.72 4.29 -17.18
CA ALA A 4 -22.67 3.22 -16.86
C ALA A 4 -23.11 3.25 -15.38
N GLY A 5 -22.77 4.30 -14.63
CA GLY A 5 -23.09 4.44 -13.22
C GLY A 5 -22.26 3.58 -12.27
N VAL A 6 -21.18 2.95 -12.76
CA VAL A 6 -20.27 2.12 -11.95
C VAL A 6 -19.02 2.91 -11.60
N HIS A 7 -18.84 3.21 -10.31
CA HIS A 7 -17.64 3.83 -9.79
C HIS A 7 -16.51 2.80 -9.67
N ILE A 8 -15.36 3.09 -10.27
CA ILE A 8 -14.13 2.32 -10.08
C ILE A 8 -13.28 3.09 -9.07
N LEU A 9 -13.01 2.45 -7.94
CA LEU A 9 -12.12 2.98 -6.91
C LEU A 9 -10.75 2.32 -7.08
N GLU A 10 -9.80 3.09 -7.60
CA GLU A 10 -8.42 2.64 -7.75
C GLU A 10 -7.74 2.58 -6.37
N GLY A 11 -6.92 1.56 -6.16
CA GLY A 11 -6.13 1.36 -4.96
C GLY A 11 -4.79 0.71 -5.30
N TYR A 12 -3.86 0.77 -4.36
CA TYR A 12 -2.51 0.21 -4.49
C TYR A 12 -2.12 -0.58 -3.25
N GLY A 13 -1.41 -1.66 -3.46
CA GLY A 13 -0.70 -2.41 -2.45
C GLY A 13 -0.11 -3.68 -3.06
N LEU A 14 0.46 -4.50 -2.19
CA LEU A 14 1.25 -5.67 -2.52
C LEU A 14 0.68 -6.89 -1.79
N THR A 15 1.18 -8.07 -2.14
CA THR A 15 0.87 -9.28 -1.34
C THR A 15 1.46 -9.13 0.06
N GLU A 16 2.64 -8.53 0.14
CA GLU A 16 3.41 -8.21 1.33
C GLU A 16 2.75 -7.13 2.21
N THR A 17 1.72 -6.44 1.71
CA THR A 17 0.98 -5.41 2.48
C THR A 17 -0.46 -5.82 2.74
N SER A 18 -0.78 -7.12 2.66
CA SER A 18 -2.13 -7.65 2.87
C SER A 18 -3.15 -7.05 1.89
N ALA A 19 -2.78 -7.03 0.61
CA ALA A 19 -3.54 -6.52 -0.54
C ALA A 19 -3.52 -4.99 -0.71
N ALA A 20 -4.32 -4.23 0.04
CA ALA A 20 -4.43 -2.78 -0.19
C ALA A 20 -3.73 -1.98 0.91
N SER A 21 -2.89 -1.01 0.50
CA SER A 21 -2.32 0.02 1.38
C SER A 21 -2.93 1.39 1.11
N PHE A 22 -3.46 1.61 -0.09
CA PHE A 22 -4.13 2.83 -0.51
C PHE A 22 -5.44 2.50 -1.21
N VAL A 23 -6.44 3.35 -1.05
CA VAL A 23 -7.67 3.29 -1.85
C VAL A 23 -8.26 4.69 -2.01
N ASN A 24 -8.86 4.96 -3.17
CA ASN A 24 -9.70 6.13 -3.32
C ASN A 24 -10.95 6.05 -2.43
N PRO A 25 -11.28 7.10 -1.67
CA PRO A 25 -12.55 7.15 -0.95
C PRO A 25 -13.71 7.30 -1.94
N GLY A 26 -14.84 6.63 -1.68
CA GLY A 26 -15.98 6.62 -2.60
C GLY A 26 -16.56 8.00 -2.92
N GLU A 27 -16.56 8.92 -1.95
CA GLU A 27 -17.14 10.27 -2.09
C GLU A 27 -16.17 11.30 -2.70
N ALA A 28 -14.86 11.02 -2.69
CA ALA A 28 -13.82 11.96 -3.11
C ALA A 28 -12.73 11.27 -3.96
N TYR A 29 -13.13 10.28 -4.78
CA TYR A 29 -12.21 9.56 -5.64
C TYR A 29 -11.66 10.49 -6.72
N ARG A 30 -10.38 10.28 -7.06
CA ARG A 30 -9.73 10.99 -8.15
C ARG A 30 -9.14 9.98 -9.13
N THR A 31 -9.73 9.90 -10.31
CA THR A 31 -9.27 9.02 -11.40
C THR A 31 -7.80 9.28 -11.73
N GLY A 32 -7.04 8.20 -11.90
CA GLY A 32 -5.60 8.22 -12.15
C GLY A 32 -4.76 8.37 -10.88
N THR A 33 -5.35 8.21 -9.70
CA THR A 33 -4.63 8.16 -8.42
C THR A 33 -5.06 6.93 -7.63
N VAL A 34 -4.24 6.49 -6.68
CA VAL A 34 -4.54 5.31 -5.84
C VAL A 34 -5.23 5.68 -4.52
N GLY A 35 -5.51 6.97 -4.32
CA GLY A 35 -6.16 7.49 -3.13
C GLY A 35 -5.24 7.70 -1.93
N LYS A 36 -5.78 7.50 -0.73
CA LYS A 36 -5.10 7.79 0.54
C LYS A 36 -4.68 6.49 1.24
N PRO A 37 -3.67 6.53 2.13
CA PRO A 37 -3.31 5.37 2.95
C PRO A 37 -4.50 4.87 3.77
N LEU A 38 -4.60 3.55 3.94
CA LEU A 38 -5.59 2.94 4.85
C LEU A 38 -5.31 3.35 6.31
N PRO A 39 -6.33 3.33 7.19
CA PRO A 39 -6.15 3.63 8.61
C PRO A 39 -5.02 2.79 9.24
N GLY A 40 -4.11 3.45 9.95
CA GLY A 40 -2.95 2.80 10.58
C GLY A 40 -1.78 2.50 9.63
N THR A 41 -1.85 2.92 8.36
CA THR A 41 -0.73 2.85 7.41
C THR A 41 -0.02 4.19 7.34
N GLU A 42 1.25 4.21 7.72
CA GLU A 42 2.18 5.31 7.51
C GLU A 42 2.93 5.12 6.20
N VAL A 43 3.26 6.23 5.55
CA VAL A 43 3.88 6.24 4.21
C VAL A 43 4.98 7.28 4.16
N ARG A 44 6.12 6.88 3.60
CA ARG A 44 7.23 7.79 3.27
C ARG A 44 7.72 7.48 1.86
N ILE A 45 8.23 8.50 1.18
CA ILE A 45 9.01 8.33 -0.05
C ILE A 45 10.49 8.42 0.34
N ALA A 46 11.27 7.42 -0.01
CA ALA A 46 12.72 7.40 0.19
C ALA A 46 13.44 8.35 -0.78
N ASP A 47 14.72 8.61 -0.53
CA ASP A 47 15.51 9.56 -1.33
C ASP A 47 15.68 9.10 -2.79
N ASP A 48 15.59 7.79 -3.05
CA ASP A 48 15.62 7.18 -4.38
C ASP A 48 14.24 7.07 -5.06
N GLY A 49 13.18 7.45 -4.35
CA GLY A 49 11.80 7.41 -4.83
C GLY A 49 11.03 6.15 -4.46
N GLU A 50 11.59 5.21 -3.69
CA GLU A 50 10.84 4.06 -3.21
C GLU A 50 9.72 4.46 -2.23
N ILE A 51 8.62 3.70 -2.24
CA ILE A 51 7.49 3.88 -1.32
C ILE A 51 7.71 2.95 -0.13
N LEU A 52 7.91 3.54 1.04
CA LEU A 52 8.05 2.82 2.30
C LEU A 52 6.74 2.87 3.08
N LEU A 53 6.37 1.72 3.65
CA LEU A 53 5.11 1.51 4.33
C LEU A 53 5.35 0.93 5.71
N ARG A 54 4.73 1.52 6.73
CA ARG A 54 4.68 0.97 8.09
C ARG A 54 3.23 0.84 8.53
N GLY A 55 2.85 -0.32 9.06
CA GLY A 55 1.49 -0.52 9.56
C GLY A 55 1.08 -1.99 9.69
N PRO A 56 -0.16 -2.25 10.14
CA PRO A 56 -0.63 -3.59 10.47
C PRO A 56 -0.79 -4.52 9.26
N GLY A 57 -0.82 -3.97 8.04
CA GLY A 57 -0.91 -4.75 6.81
C GLY A 57 0.43 -5.32 6.33
N VAL A 58 1.56 -4.81 6.82
CA VAL A 58 2.90 -5.24 6.41
C VAL A 58 3.15 -6.68 6.89
N MET A 59 3.65 -7.52 6.00
CA MET A 59 3.98 -8.91 6.27
C MET A 59 4.99 -9.04 7.41
N GLN A 60 5.04 -10.22 8.01
CA GLN A 60 6.08 -10.55 9.00
C GLN A 60 7.39 -11.03 8.35
N GLY A 61 7.42 -11.16 7.02
CA GLY A 61 8.56 -11.63 6.26
C GLY A 61 8.24 -12.81 5.34
N TYR A 62 9.25 -13.20 4.57
CA TYR A 62 9.17 -14.32 3.64
C TYR A 62 9.42 -15.65 4.35
N HIS A 63 8.56 -16.63 4.11
CA HIS A 63 8.65 -17.93 4.78
C HIS A 63 9.97 -18.66 4.43
N LYS A 64 10.74 -19.02 5.48
CA LYS A 64 12.05 -19.69 5.37
C LYS A 64 13.11 -18.92 4.57
N LEU A 65 12.96 -17.61 4.45
CA LEU A 65 13.90 -16.73 3.76
C LEU A 65 14.22 -15.50 4.64
N PRO A 66 14.96 -15.69 5.75
CA PRO A 66 15.32 -14.60 6.66
C PRO A 66 16.14 -13.51 5.96
N ASP A 67 17.14 -13.88 5.16
CA ASP A 67 17.99 -12.91 4.44
C ASP A 67 17.15 -12.00 3.52
N LYS A 68 16.15 -12.56 2.84
CA LYS A 68 15.22 -11.77 1.99
C LYS A 68 14.24 -10.94 2.78
N THR A 69 13.95 -11.32 4.01
CA THR A 69 13.11 -10.54 4.93
C THR A 69 13.89 -9.33 5.44
N GLU A 70 15.14 -9.53 5.83
CA GLU A 70 16.03 -8.46 6.31
C GLU A 70 16.41 -7.46 5.21
N GLU A 71 16.43 -7.89 3.94
CA GLU A 71 16.64 -6.99 2.79
C GLU A 71 15.51 -5.95 2.61
N VAL A 72 14.28 -6.22 3.07
CA VAL A 72 13.10 -5.38 2.76
C VAL A 72 12.37 -4.82 3.98
N LEU A 73 12.59 -5.36 5.18
CA LEU A 73 11.99 -4.87 6.42
C LEU A 73 13.04 -4.14 7.26
N GLU A 74 12.77 -2.88 7.59
CA GLU A 74 13.63 -2.09 8.46
C GLU A 74 13.35 -2.38 9.94
N SER A 75 14.36 -2.14 10.79
CA SER A 75 14.28 -2.47 12.22
C SER A 75 13.28 -1.61 13.02
N ASP A 76 12.85 -0.46 12.48
CA ASP A 76 11.90 0.45 13.12
C ASP A 76 10.43 0.18 12.71
N GLY A 77 10.18 -0.93 12.02
CA GLY A 77 8.87 -1.42 11.64
C GLY A 77 8.55 -1.13 10.18
#